data_AF-A0A7C6R1B8-F1
#
_entry.id   AF-A0A7C6R1B8-F1
#
_cell.length_a   1.000
_cell.length_b   1.000
_cell.length_c   1.000
_cell.angle_alpha   90.00
_cell.angle_beta   90.00
_cell.angle_gamma   90.00
#
_symmetry.space_group_name_H-M   'P 1'
#
loop_
_entity.id
_entity.type
_entity.pdbx_description
1 polymer ?
#
loop_
_entity_poly.entity_id
_entity_poly.type
_entity_poly.pdbx_seq_one_letter_code
_entity_poly.pdbx_strand_id
1 'polypeptide(L)'
;TVGLWIMYFMGCVIIYGVTAWMPTLLFEKGLSLTKSYAFSVLQNIASIVANAVAGIAADRVGRKKNIIYSYAMAALAMVFMGIAAGQWQVLLACMFLGFANNFALTAVQPLIAETYRTEFRNTGVAWTHAFGRLGGLLGPLMAGYVQQLGIGFSGTMLWFIVPPVAGIVTASLFIRYETKGKTLDSIVSEISQKI
;
A
#
# COMPACT_ATOMS: atom_id res chain seq x y z
N THR A 1 0.41 -17.43 -5.76
CA THR A 1 0.13 -17.25 -4.32
C THR A 1 1.24 -16.49 -3.61
N VAL A 2 2.51 -16.90 -3.68
CA VAL A 2 3.64 -16.19 -3.00
C VAL A 2 3.76 -14.71 -3.38
N GLY A 3 3.60 -14.35 -4.66
CA GLY A 3 3.62 -12.95 -5.09
C GLY A 3 2.54 -12.08 -4.43
N LEU A 4 1.38 -12.65 -4.08
CA LEU A 4 0.31 -11.91 -3.37
C LEU A 4 0.68 -11.66 -1.92
N TRP A 5 1.35 -12.61 -1.27
CA TRP A 5 1.83 -12.44 0.09
C TRP A 5 2.84 -11.32 0.16
N ILE A 6 3.79 -11.27 -0.79
CA ILE A 6 4.80 -10.21 -0.87
C ILE A 6 4.15 -8.86 -1.16
N MET A 7 3.23 -8.76 -2.12
CA MET A 7 2.54 -7.49 -2.40
C MET A 7 1.77 -6.99 -1.18
N TYR A 8 0.94 -7.84 -0.58
CA TYR A 8 0.15 -7.45 0.60
C TYR A 8 1.05 -7.09 1.79
N PHE A 9 2.13 -7.83 2.00
CA PHE A 9 3.17 -7.50 2.98
C PHE A 9 3.76 -6.11 2.75
N MET A 10 4.17 -5.78 1.52
CA MET A 10 4.72 -4.46 1.19
C MET A 10 3.70 -3.35 1.42
N GLY A 11 2.43 -3.58 1.06
CA GLY A 11 1.34 -2.65 1.37
C GLY A 11 1.19 -2.39 2.87
N CYS A 12 1.27 -3.45 3.69
CA CYS A 12 1.25 -3.34 5.14
C CYS A 12 2.48 -2.62 5.72
N VAL A 13 3.69 -2.90 5.21
CA VAL A 13 4.90 -2.19 5.64
C VAL A 13 4.76 -0.69 5.42
N ILE A 14 4.24 -0.29 4.26
CA ILE A 14 4.04 1.13 3.93
C ILE A 14 3.02 1.75 4.87
N ILE A 15 1.83 1.15 5.00
CA ILE A 15 0.75 1.78 5.74
C ILE A 15 1.04 1.90 7.21
N TYR A 16 1.53 0.85 7.83
CA TYR A 16 1.81 0.86 9.24
C TYR A 16 3.09 1.63 9.55
N GLY A 17 4.13 1.52 8.71
CA GLY A 17 5.37 2.28 8.89
C GLY A 17 5.16 3.78 8.80
N VAL A 18 4.49 4.26 7.76
CA VAL A 18 4.26 5.70 7.56
C VAL A 18 3.26 6.24 8.59
N THR A 19 2.14 5.55 8.81
CA THR A 19 1.07 6.07 9.68
C THR A 19 1.49 6.11 11.15
N ALA A 20 2.28 5.13 11.60
CA ALA A 20 2.74 5.08 13.00
C ALA A 20 3.65 6.26 13.36
N TRP A 21 4.47 6.72 12.42
CA TRP A 21 5.48 7.75 12.68
C TRP A 21 5.12 9.13 12.12
N MET A 22 4.08 9.23 11.28
CA MET A 22 3.65 10.50 10.67
C MET A 22 3.42 11.64 11.67
N PRO A 23 2.69 11.46 12.80
CA PRO A 23 2.44 12.56 13.73
C PRO A 23 3.74 13.09 14.36
N THR A 24 4.63 12.17 14.74
CA THR A 24 5.93 12.47 15.34
C THR A 24 6.86 13.16 14.34
N LEU A 25 6.92 12.64 13.12
CA LEU A 25 7.71 13.21 12.03
C LEU A 25 7.24 14.63 11.65
N LEU A 26 5.93 14.89 11.68
CA LEU A 26 5.38 16.23 11.46
C LEU A 26 5.71 17.17 12.62
N PHE A 27 5.68 16.68 13.86
CA PHE A 27 6.06 17.46 15.03
C PHE A 27 7.55 17.84 15.00
N GLU A 28 8.44 16.90 14.69
CA GLU A 28 9.89 17.16 14.51
C GLU A 28 10.17 18.16 13.39
N LYS A 29 9.32 18.21 12.37
CA LYS A 29 9.39 19.22 11.30
C LYS A 29 9.03 20.64 11.76
N GLY A 30 8.67 20.82 13.03
CA GLY A 30 8.35 22.12 13.64
C GLY A 30 6.86 22.48 13.60
N LEU A 31 5.97 21.55 13.27
CA LEU A 31 4.52 21.76 13.39
C LEU A 31 4.09 21.62 14.85
N SER A 32 3.10 22.41 15.25
CA SER A 32 2.51 22.26 16.58
C SER A 32 1.85 20.89 16.71
N LEU A 33 1.90 20.32 17.92
CA LEU A 33 1.32 19.02 18.24
C LEU A 33 -0.15 18.91 17.77
N THR A 34 -0.95 19.96 18.02
CA THR A 34 -2.36 20.03 17.61
C THR A 34 -2.54 19.93 16.08
N LYS A 35 -1.65 20.56 15.29
CA LYS A 35 -1.70 20.48 13.82
C LYS A 35 -1.28 19.09 13.33
N SER A 36 -0.27 18.46 13.93
CA SER A 36 0.15 17.10 13.56
C SER A 36 -0.95 16.06 13.78
N TYR A 37 -1.70 16.17 14.87
CA TYR A 37 -2.88 15.32 15.10
C TYR A 37 -4.00 15.61 14.08
N ALA A 38 -4.28 16.89 13.80
CA ALA A 38 -5.28 17.25 12.79
C ALA A 38 -4.93 16.69 11.39
N PHE A 39 -3.66 16.69 11.00
CA PHE A 39 -3.20 16.10 9.74
C PHE A 39 -3.36 14.58 9.72
N SER A 40 -3.14 13.91 10.84
CA SER A 40 -3.39 12.47 10.98
C SER A 40 -4.88 12.14 10.82
N VAL A 41 -5.78 12.96 11.37
CA VAL A 41 -7.23 12.79 11.15
C VAL A 41 -7.57 12.95 9.67
N LEU A 42 -7.01 13.96 9.02
CA LEU A 42 -7.24 14.21 7.60
C LEU A 42 -6.68 13.09 6.71
N GLN A 43 -5.54 12.51 7.09
CA GLN A 43 -4.97 11.32 6.45
C GLN A 43 -5.92 10.12 6.53
N ASN A 44 -6.60 9.93 7.65
CA ASN A 44 -7.61 8.87 7.82
C ASN A 44 -8.87 9.14 6.99
N ILE A 45 -9.33 10.40 6.90
CA ILE A 45 -10.45 10.77 6.03
C ILE A 45 -10.10 10.46 4.56
N ALA A 46 -8.91 10.86 4.11
CA ALA A 46 -8.44 10.58 2.76
C ALA A 46 -8.32 9.06 2.49
N SER A 47 -7.93 8.29 3.51
CA SER A 47 -7.87 6.83 3.47
C SER A 47 -9.24 6.17 3.26
N ILE A 48 -10.30 6.69 3.90
CA ILE A 48 -11.66 6.19 3.71
C ILE A 48 -12.10 6.40 2.26
N VAL A 49 -11.86 7.59 1.72
CA VAL A 49 -12.18 7.91 0.32
C VAL A 49 -11.41 6.98 -0.63
N ALA A 50 -10.12 6.74 -0.36
CA ALA A 50 -9.30 5.83 -1.14
C ALA A 50 -9.87 4.41 -1.21
N ASN A 51 -10.42 3.88 -0.12
CA ASN A 51 -11.00 2.54 -0.11
C ASN A 51 -12.21 2.42 -1.03
N ALA A 52 -13.09 3.42 -1.04
CA ALA A 52 -14.22 3.47 -1.96
C ALA A 52 -13.77 3.58 -3.43
N VAL A 53 -12.80 4.46 -3.70
CA VAL A 53 -12.27 4.65 -5.06
C VAL A 53 -11.50 3.41 -5.55
N ALA A 54 -10.78 2.72 -4.66
CA ALA A 54 -10.04 1.50 -4.98
C ALA A 54 -10.94 0.39 -5.50
N GLY A 55 -12.12 0.20 -4.90
CA GLY A 55 -13.12 -0.76 -5.39
C GLY A 55 -13.56 -0.44 -6.82
N ILE A 56 -14.01 0.80 -7.05
CA ILE A 56 -14.50 1.25 -8.36
C ILE A 56 -13.39 1.20 -9.43
N ALA A 57 -12.18 1.64 -9.09
CA ALA A 57 -11.04 1.64 -9.99
C ALA A 57 -10.61 0.22 -10.37
N ALA A 58 -10.65 -0.71 -9.42
CA ALA A 58 -10.30 -2.10 -9.67
C ALA A 58 -11.27 -2.77 -10.67
N ASP A 59 -12.55 -2.39 -10.64
CA ASP A 59 -13.57 -2.91 -11.56
C ASP A 59 -13.47 -2.27 -12.96
N ARG A 60 -13.08 -0.99 -13.06
CA ARG A 60 -12.96 -0.27 -14.35
C ARG A 60 -11.62 -0.47 -15.07
N VAL A 61 -10.49 -0.42 -14.38
CA VAL A 61 -9.15 -0.39 -15.02
C VAL A 61 -8.53 -1.79 -15.15
N GLY A 62 -9.04 -2.76 -14.39
CA GLY A 62 -8.50 -4.12 -14.31
C GLY A 62 -7.47 -4.28 -13.19
N ARG A 63 -7.39 -5.49 -12.63
CA ARG A 63 -6.66 -5.75 -11.37
C ARG A 63 -5.16 -5.43 -11.46
N LYS A 64 -4.47 -5.89 -12.51
CA LYS A 64 -3.01 -5.68 -12.69
C LYS A 64 -2.64 -4.21 -12.75
N LYS A 65 -3.29 -3.47 -13.65
CA LYS A 65 -3.02 -2.04 -13.87
C LYS A 65 -3.37 -1.22 -12.63
N ASN A 66 -4.48 -1.53 -11.97
CA ASN A 66 -4.88 -0.86 -10.74
C ASN A 66 -3.82 -0.99 -9.64
N ILE A 67 -3.23 -2.18 -9.47
CA ILE A 67 -2.17 -2.41 -8.47
C ILE A 67 -0.87 -1.68 -8.84
N ILE A 68 -0.45 -1.69 -10.10
CA ILE A 68 0.77 -0.97 -10.51
C ILE A 68 0.59 0.54 -10.31
N TYR A 69 -0.56 1.09 -10.72
CA TYR A 69 -0.86 2.51 -10.52
C TYR A 69 -0.97 2.88 -9.04
N SER A 70 -1.52 2.00 -8.20
CA SER A 70 -1.65 2.28 -6.77
C SER A 70 -0.29 2.38 -6.06
N TYR A 71 0.62 1.44 -6.32
CA TYR A 71 1.97 1.50 -5.75
C TYR A 71 2.81 2.65 -6.34
N ALA A 72 2.66 2.95 -7.63
CA ALA A 72 3.30 4.12 -8.24
C ALA A 72 2.81 5.42 -7.60
N MET A 73 1.50 5.52 -7.34
CA MET A 73 0.91 6.67 -6.67
C MET A 73 1.39 6.80 -5.21
N ALA A 74 1.56 5.68 -4.50
CA ALA A 74 2.13 5.67 -3.16
C ALA A 74 3.59 6.16 -3.14
N ALA A 75 4.41 5.72 -4.10
CA ALA A 75 5.79 6.20 -4.26
C ALA A 75 5.84 7.71 -4.55
N LEU A 76 5.00 8.18 -5.47
CA LEU A 76 4.89 9.61 -5.79
C LEU A 76 4.46 10.44 -4.57
N ALA A 77 3.51 9.93 -3.78
CA ALA A 77 3.07 10.61 -2.58
C ALA A 77 4.18 10.75 -1.53
N MET A 78 5.06 9.75 -1.40
CA MET A 78 6.23 9.83 -0.51
C MET A 78 7.26 10.84 -0.99
N VAL A 79 7.55 10.89 -2.29
CA VAL A 79 8.43 11.91 -2.88
C VAL A 79 7.87 13.30 -2.60
N PHE A 80 6.57 13.50 -2.85
CA PHE A 80 5.90 14.77 -2.64
C PHE A 80 5.93 15.20 -1.17
N MET A 81 5.73 14.25 -0.24
CA MET A 81 5.87 14.49 1.20
C MET A 81 7.30 14.87 1.58
N GLY A 82 8.31 14.21 1.01
CA GLY A 82 9.72 14.45 1.26
C GLY A 82 10.20 15.83 0.82
N ILE A 83 9.68 16.37 -0.29
CA ILE A 83 10.06 17.69 -0.82
C ILE A 83 9.16 18.84 -0.30
N ALA A 84 8.02 18.52 0.31
CA ALA A 84 7.09 19.55 0.79
C ALA A 84 7.74 20.39 1.90
N ALA A 85 7.89 21.70 1.67
CA ALA A 85 8.47 22.62 2.66
C ALA A 85 7.40 23.52 3.30
N GLY A 86 6.37 23.93 2.55
CA GLY A 86 5.31 24.80 3.05
C GLY A 86 4.20 24.07 3.83
N GLN A 87 3.58 24.73 4.81
CA GLN A 87 2.48 24.16 5.61
C GLN A 87 1.32 23.63 4.74
N TRP A 88 0.96 24.37 3.68
CA TRP A 88 -0.09 23.95 2.74
C TRP A 88 0.33 22.74 1.88
N GLN A 89 1.60 22.68 1.47
CA GLN A 89 2.13 21.55 0.70
C GLN A 89 2.16 20.28 1.56
N VAL A 90 2.54 20.39 2.83
CA VAL A 90 2.55 19.28 3.78
C VAL A 90 1.13 18.75 4.04
N LEU A 91 0.14 19.63 4.16
CA LEU A 91 -1.26 19.25 4.29
C LEU A 91 -1.74 18.43 3.09
N LEU A 92 -1.52 18.94 1.86
CA LEU A 92 -1.89 18.26 0.63
C LEU A 92 -1.14 16.92 0.49
N ALA A 93 0.14 16.89 0.82
CA ALA A 93 0.96 15.69 0.78
C ALA A 93 0.49 14.63 1.79
N CYS A 94 0.12 15.02 3.01
CA CYS A 94 -0.46 14.11 4.01
C CYS A 94 -1.76 13.47 3.51
N MET A 95 -2.67 14.27 2.94
CA MET A 95 -3.91 13.75 2.37
C MET A 95 -3.64 12.79 1.22
N PHE A 96 -2.78 13.20 0.29
CA PHE A 96 -2.43 12.39 -0.87
C PHE A 96 -1.72 11.09 -0.48
N LEU A 97 -0.84 11.14 0.51
CA LEU A 97 -0.17 9.97 1.05
C LEU A 97 -1.13 9.01 1.75
N GLY A 98 -2.04 9.51 2.58
CA GLY A 98 -3.11 8.70 3.19
C GLY A 98 -3.95 8.01 2.14
N PHE A 99 -4.37 8.76 1.12
CA PHE A 99 -5.14 8.23 0.01
C PHE A 99 -4.37 7.15 -0.76
N ALA A 100 -3.17 7.46 -1.26
CA ALA A 100 -2.42 6.58 -2.15
C ALA A 100 -2.01 5.27 -1.46
N ASN A 101 -1.64 5.36 -0.19
CA ASN A 101 -1.21 4.22 0.59
C ASN A 101 -2.39 3.26 0.94
N ASN A 102 -3.55 3.79 1.35
CA ASN A 102 -4.74 2.94 1.53
C ASN A 102 -5.22 2.35 0.19
N PHE A 103 -5.17 3.14 -0.87
CA PHE A 103 -5.51 2.68 -2.22
C PHE A 103 -4.63 1.49 -2.64
N ALA A 104 -3.34 1.51 -2.35
CA ALA A 104 -2.42 0.39 -2.62
C ALA A 104 -2.79 -0.89 -1.87
N LEU A 105 -3.06 -0.79 -0.56
CA LEU A 105 -3.45 -1.96 0.24
C LEU A 105 -4.79 -2.56 -0.24
N THR A 106 -5.77 -1.71 -0.51
CA THR A 106 -7.13 -2.14 -0.88
C THR A 106 -7.22 -2.62 -2.33
N ALA A 107 -6.37 -2.13 -3.23
CA ALA A 107 -6.27 -2.63 -4.59
C ALA A 107 -5.86 -4.11 -4.69
N VAL A 108 -5.09 -4.61 -3.70
CA VAL A 108 -4.60 -6.00 -3.67
C VAL A 108 -5.66 -6.97 -3.14
N GLN A 109 -6.56 -6.51 -2.26
CA GLN A 109 -7.57 -7.35 -1.57
C GLN A 109 -8.44 -8.20 -2.51
N PRO A 110 -9.02 -7.65 -3.61
CA PRO A 110 -9.83 -8.45 -4.53
C PRO A 110 -9.02 -9.55 -5.23
N LEU A 111 -7.76 -9.26 -5.56
CA LEU A 111 -6.89 -10.21 -6.26
C LEU A 111 -6.55 -11.42 -5.36
N ILE A 112 -6.46 -11.22 -4.05
CA ILE A 112 -6.27 -12.31 -3.07
C ILE A 112 -7.46 -13.28 -3.18
N ALA A 113 -8.69 -12.78 -3.11
CA ALA A 113 -9.89 -13.61 -3.16
C ALA A 113 -10.07 -14.35 -4.51
N GLU A 114 -9.73 -13.69 -5.63
CA GLU A 114 -9.83 -14.26 -6.98
C GLU A 114 -8.80 -15.35 -7.25
N THR A 115 -7.62 -15.30 -6.62
CA THR A 115 -6.52 -16.23 -6.92
C THR A 115 -6.65 -17.59 -6.22
N TYR A 116 -7.35 -17.65 -5.08
CA TYR A 116 -7.56 -18.92 -4.38
C TYR A 116 -8.83 -19.64 -4.85
N ARG A 117 -8.70 -20.96 -5.05
CA ARG A 117 -9.82 -21.87 -5.34
C ARG A 117 -10.84 -21.83 -4.21
N THR A 118 -12.11 -21.99 -4.57
CA THR A 118 -13.27 -21.88 -3.67
C THR A 118 -13.14 -22.75 -2.42
N GLU A 119 -12.59 -23.96 -2.57
CA GLU A 119 -12.38 -24.95 -1.50
C GLU A 119 -11.44 -24.47 -0.38
N PHE A 120 -10.43 -23.65 -0.72
CA PHE A 120 -9.40 -23.20 0.23
C PHE A 120 -9.29 -21.68 0.32
N ARG A 121 -10.27 -20.93 -0.19
CA ARG A 121 -10.24 -19.47 -0.26
C ARG A 121 -10.10 -18.83 1.12
N ASN A 122 -10.89 -19.27 2.10
CA ASN A 122 -10.81 -18.72 3.45
C ASN A 122 -9.41 -18.91 4.07
N THR A 123 -8.84 -20.11 3.95
CA THR A 123 -7.51 -20.42 4.50
C THR A 123 -6.41 -19.64 3.79
N GLY A 124 -6.45 -19.55 2.46
CA GLY A 124 -5.47 -18.81 1.67
C GLY A 124 -5.51 -17.30 1.92
N VAL A 125 -6.71 -16.73 2.04
CA VAL A 125 -6.92 -15.32 2.42
C VAL A 125 -6.38 -15.09 3.83
N ALA A 126 -6.73 -15.93 4.81
CA ALA A 126 -6.26 -15.82 6.19
C ALA A 126 -4.73 -15.86 6.29
N TRP A 127 -4.07 -16.78 5.59
CA TRP A 127 -2.60 -16.83 5.52
C TRP A 127 -2.01 -15.56 4.90
N THR A 128 -2.62 -15.04 3.84
CA THR A 128 -2.16 -13.79 3.22
C THR A 128 -2.24 -12.62 4.20
N HIS A 129 -3.33 -12.51 4.96
CA HIS A 129 -3.46 -11.50 6.01
C HIS A 129 -2.47 -11.69 7.16
N ALA A 130 -2.22 -12.94 7.57
CA ALA A 130 -1.22 -13.24 8.60
C ALA A 130 0.17 -12.76 8.19
N PHE A 131 0.58 -13.02 6.95
CA PHE A 131 1.82 -12.46 6.39
C PHE A 131 1.77 -10.93 6.31
N GLY A 132 0.64 -10.34 5.92
CA GLY A 132 0.45 -8.88 5.96
C GLY A 132 0.69 -8.28 7.35
N ARG A 133 0.25 -8.96 8.42
CA ARG A 133 0.48 -8.52 9.80
C ARG A 133 1.95 -8.50 10.18
N LEU A 134 2.77 -9.42 9.67
CA LEU A 134 4.22 -9.35 9.84
C LEU A 134 4.79 -8.08 9.21
N GLY A 135 4.29 -7.68 8.04
CA GLY A 135 4.63 -6.40 7.42
C GLY A 135 4.20 -5.21 8.27
N GLY A 136 3.04 -5.30 8.92
CA GLY A 136 2.56 -4.27 9.84
C GLY A 136 3.36 -4.14 11.14
N LEU A 137 4.00 -5.22 11.59
CA LEU A 137 4.98 -5.18 12.68
C LEU A 137 6.32 -4.59 12.23
N LEU A 138 6.81 -5.04 11.07
CA LEU A 138 8.11 -4.64 10.54
C LEU A 138 8.13 -3.20 10.04
N GLY A 139 7.01 -2.68 9.52
CA GLY A 139 6.91 -1.31 9.01
C GLY A 139 7.32 -0.25 10.04
N PRO A 140 6.67 -0.18 11.22
CA PRO A 140 7.05 0.75 12.28
C PRO A 140 8.45 0.51 12.82
N LEU A 141 8.94 -0.73 12.88
CA LEU A 141 10.31 -1.03 13.31
C LEU A 141 11.35 -0.47 12.33
N MET A 142 11.13 -0.66 11.03
CA MET A 142 11.96 -0.08 9.97
C MET A 142 11.91 1.46 10.01
N ALA A 143 10.72 2.05 10.19
CA ALA A 143 10.58 3.49 10.32
C ALA A 143 11.37 4.05 11.51
N GLY A 144 11.24 3.43 12.68
CA GLY A 144 11.96 3.85 13.89
C GLY A 144 13.47 3.72 13.73
N TYR A 145 13.95 2.63 13.11
CA TYR A 145 15.38 2.46 12.84
C TYR A 145 15.91 3.55 11.89
N VAL A 146 15.18 3.84 10.81
CA VAL A 146 15.57 4.88 9.86
C VAL A 146 15.58 6.27 10.51
N GLN A 147 14.66 6.53 11.43
CA GLN A 147 14.62 7.79 12.17
C GLN A 147 15.84 7.94 13.11
N GLN A 148 16.35 6.85 13.69
CA GLN A 148 17.57 6.85 14.49
C GLN A 148 18.84 7.14 13.66
N LEU A 149 18.82 6.91 12.33
CA LEU A 149 19.96 7.24 11.46
C LEU A 149 20.16 8.75 11.30
N GLY A 150 19.23 9.59 11.77
CA GLY A 150 19.38 11.05 11.74
C GLY A 150 19.33 11.66 10.35
N ILE A 151 18.85 10.94 9.33
CA ILE A 151 18.75 11.39 7.94
C ILE A 151 17.65 12.46 7.70
N GLY A 152 16.95 12.85 8.77
CA GLY A 152 15.89 13.87 8.75
C GLY A 152 14.58 13.40 8.11
N PHE A 153 13.53 14.23 8.24
CA PHE A 153 12.19 13.95 7.74
C PHE A 153 12.16 13.54 6.26
N SER A 154 12.83 14.33 5.40
CA SER A 154 12.88 14.10 3.96
C SER A 154 13.63 12.82 3.61
N GLY A 155 14.73 12.52 4.31
CA GLY A 155 15.49 11.28 4.13
C GLY A 155 14.67 10.06 4.50
N THR A 156 13.94 10.11 5.62
CA THR A 156 13.04 9.02 6.04
C THR A 156 11.95 8.77 5.00
N MET A 157 11.30 9.80 4.47
CA MET A 157 10.28 9.63 3.43
C MET A 157 10.83 9.06 2.12
N LEU A 158 12.04 9.46 1.72
CA LEU A 158 12.70 8.91 0.53
C LEU A 158 13.07 7.43 0.71
N TRP A 159 13.52 7.04 1.90
CA TRP A 159 13.81 5.65 2.20
C TRP A 159 12.57 4.75 2.12
N PHE A 160 11.41 5.28 2.54
CA PHE A 160 10.12 4.59 2.43
C PHE A 160 9.63 4.36 1.00
N ILE A 161 10.32 4.86 -0.04
CA ILE A 161 10.04 4.54 -1.45
C ILE A 161 10.42 3.09 -1.81
N VAL A 162 11.31 2.46 -1.05
CA VAL A 162 11.79 1.10 -1.33
C VAL A 162 10.65 0.06 -1.31
N PRO A 163 9.78 -0.03 -0.28
CA PRO A 163 8.66 -0.97 -0.29
C PRO A 163 7.64 -0.77 -1.44
N PRO A 164 7.20 0.45 -1.80
CA PRO A 164 6.35 0.67 -2.98
C PRO A 164 6.99 0.17 -4.27
N VAL A 165 8.28 0.45 -4.49
CA VAL A 165 8.99 -0.01 -5.69
C VAL A 165 9.09 -1.53 -5.71
N ALA A 166 9.39 -2.16 -4.57
CA ALA A 166 9.37 -3.61 -4.44
C ALA A 166 7.97 -4.19 -4.74
N GLY A 167 6.90 -3.48 -4.32
CA GLY A 167 5.51 -3.79 -4.67
C GLY A 167 5.25 -3.77 -6.18
N ILE A 168 5.73 -2.73 -6.90
CA ILE A 168 5.62 -2.62 -8.36
C ILE A 168 6.38 -3.74 -9.07
N VAL A 169 7.62 -4.02 -8.65
CA VAL A 169 8.44 -5.09 -9.22
C VAL A 169 7.77 -6.44 -9.02
N THR A 170 7.24 -6.70 -7.82
CA THR A 170 6.52 -7.95 -7.53
C THR A 170 5.23 -8.05 -8.35
N ALA A 171 4.47 -6.97 -8.45
CA ALA A 171 3.24 -6.92 -9.24
C ALA A 171 3.52 -7.17 -10.74
N SER A 172 4.57 -6.57 -11.29
CA SER A 172 4.95 -6.72 -12.70
C SER A 172 5.49 -8.12 -13.03
N LEU A 173 6.26 -8.73 -12.12
CA LEU A 173 6.82 -10.08 -12.31
C LEU A 173 5.78 -11.19 -12.11
N PHE A 174 4.94 -11.10 -11.07
CA PHE A 174 4.04 -12.19 -10.67
C PHE A 174 2.62 -12.07 -11.23
N ILE A 175 2.11 -10.88 -11.54
CA ILE A 175 0.81 -10.74 -12.19
C ILE A 175 0.99 -10.93 -13.69
N ARG A 176 1.12 -12.19 -14.14
CA ARG A 176 1.11 -12.54 -15.56
C ARG A 176 -0.30 -12.72 -16.13
N TYR A 177 -1.31 -12.87 -15.29
CA TYR A 177 -2.69 -13.13 -15.70
C TYR A 177 -3.62 -11.98 -15.31
N GLU A 178 -4.32 -11.45 -16.31
CA GLU A 178 -5.35 -10.44 -16.16
C GLU A 178 -6.65 -11.18 -15.76
N THR A 179 -7.00 -11.20 -14.46
CA THR A 179 -8.24 -11.85 -13.96
C THR A 179 -9.52 -11.11 -14.38
N LYS A 180 -9.41 -10.04 -15.16
CA LYS A 180 -10.57 -9.27 -15.62
C LYS A 180 -11.34 -10.09 -16.67
N GLY A 181 -12.52 -10.59 -16.29
CA GLY A 181 -13.48 -11.21 -17.21
C GLY A 181 -13.32 -12.72 -17.43
N LYS A 182 -12.51 -13.44 -16.64
CA LYS A 182 -12.44 -14.91 -16.67
C LYS A 182 -13.23 -15.53 -15.51
N THR A 183 -14.24 -16.32 -15.83
CA THR A 183 -14.99 -17.14 -14.85
C THR A 183 -14.05 -18.15 -14.19
N LEU A 184 -14.25 -18.47 -12.90
CA LEU A 184 -13.42 -19.42 -12.14
C LEU A 184 -13.18 -20.75 -12.90
N ASP A 185 -14.18 -21.24 -13.63
CA ASP A 185 -14.08 -22.46 -14.45
C ASP A 185 -13.09 -22.35 -15.61
N SER A 186 -12.94 -21.17 -16.22
CA SER A 186 -12.00 -20.95 -17.33
C SER A 186 -10.54 -20.92 -16.90
N ILE A 187 -10.27 -20.54 -15.64
CA ILE A 187 -8.92 -20.56 -15.06
C ILE A 187 -8.54 -21.99 -14.66
N VAL A 188 -9.52 -22.77 -14.17
CA VAL A 188 -9.33 -24.18 -13.82
C VAL A 188 -9.10 -25.05 -15.06
N SER A 189 -9.80 -24.79 -16.17
CA SER A 189 -9.63 -25.55 -17.43
C SER A 189 -8.27 -25.29 -18.10
N GLU A 190 -7.78 -24.04 -18.12
CA GLU A 190 -6.45 -23.70 -18.66
C GLU A 190 -5.29 -24.36 -17.89
N ILE A 191 -5.46 -24.55 -16.57
CA ILE A 191 -4.45 -25.23 -15.73
C ILE A 191 -4.49 -26.75 -15.97
N SER A 192 -5.68 -27.33 -16.16
CA SER A 192 -5.83 -28.77 -16.41
C SER A 192 -5.40 -29.22 -17.80
N GLN A 193 -5.28 -28.31 -18.78
CA GLN A 193 -4.77 -28.62 -20.13
C GLN A 193 -3.23 -28.61 -20.24
N LYS A 194 -2.53 -28.17 -19.20
CA LYS A 194 -1.06 -28.08 -19.17
C LYS A 194 -0.38 -29.10 -18.25
N ILE A 195 -1.16 -29.99 -17.63
CA ILE A 195 -0.70 -31.17 -16.88
C ILE A 195 -1.02 -32.39 -17.75
#